data_AF-A0AAU6QZV8-F1
#
_entry.id   AF-A0AAU6QZV8-F1
#
_cell.length_a   1.000
_cell.length_b   1.000
_cell.length_c   1.000
_cell.angle_alpha   90.00
_cell.angle_beta   90.00
_cell.angle_gamma   90.00
#
_symmetry.space_group_name_H-M   'P 1'
#
loop_
_entity.id
_entity.type
_entity.pdbx_description
1 polymer ?
#
loop_
_entity_poly.entity_id
_entity_poly.type
_entity_poly.pdbx_seq_one_letter_code
_entity_poly.pdbx_strand_id
1 'polypeptide(L)'
;MELLENHWQPQTGIQPRPAEPSSAVDRVLIIAYRKKKKESQRRFWARFGVTQSRGSRFESGAEIPAPVSILLGLYFTKTVSDADLGRAERVLHSRDAAALFNPGQ
;
A
#
# COMPACT_ATOMS: atom_id res chain seq x y z
N MET A 1 7.19 36.73 28.36
CA MET A 1 6.30 35.57 28.51
C MET A 1 5.16 35.76 27.52
N GLU A 2 5.35 35.34 26.27
CA GLU A 2 4.30 35.38 25.25
C GLU A 2 3.39 34.16 25.43
N LEU A 3 2.12 34.44 25.70
CA LEU A 3 1.04 33.45 25.71
C LEU A 3 0.70 33.12 24.26
N LEU A 4 1.14 31.95 23.80
CA LEU A 4 0.66 31.31 22.57
C LEU A 4 -0.79 30.85 22.79
N GLU A 5 -1.73 31.71 22.44
CA GLU A 5 -3.13 31.32 22.27
C GLU A 5 -3.23 30.41 21.04
N ASN A 6 -3.40 29.11 21.27
CA ASN A 6 -3.68 28.14 20.22
C ASN A 6 -5.15 28.28 19.79
N HIS A 7 -5.41 29.10 18.78
CA HIS A 7 -6.74 29.25 18.19
C HIS A 7 -7.06 28.04 17.28
N TRP A 8 -7.52 26.94 17.88
CA TRP A 8 -8.12 25.83 17.12
C TRP A 8 -9.50 26.25 16.60
N GLN A 9 -9.62 26.54 15.30
CA GLN A 9 -10.90 26.78 14.65
C GLN A 9 -11.46 25.48 14.04
N PRO A 10 -12.69 25.06 14.41
CA PRO A 10 -13.34 23.92 13.78
C PRO A 10 -13.79 24.35 12.37
N GLN A 11 -13.21 23.72 11.35
CA GLN A 11 -13.57 23.96 9.95
C GLN A 11 -14.96 23.36 9.66
N THR A 12 -16.03 24.10 9.94
CA THR A 12 -17.38 23.81 9.44
C THR A 12 -17.56 24.44 8.08
N GLY A 13 -17.09 23.76 7.03
CA GLY A 13 -17.29 24.17 5.65
C GLY A 13 -17.18 22.98 4.73
N ILE A 14 -18.24 22.68 3.98
CA ILE A 14 -18.20 21.78 2.83
C ILE A 14 -17.33 22.49 1.78
N GLN A 15 -16.02 22.31 1.88
CA GLN A 15 -15.07 22.75 0.88
C GLN A 15 -14.89 21.59 -0.09
N PRO A 16 -15.15 21.76 -1.40
CA PRO A 16 -14.76 20.75 -2.37
C PRO A 16 -13.24 20.71 -2.34
N ARG A 17 -12.69 19.71 -1.63
CA ARG A 17 -11.27 19.41 -1.63
C ARG A 17 -10.88 19.29 -3.11
N PRO A 18 -9.93 20.11 -3.62
CA PRO A 18 -9.41 19.89 -4.97
C PRO A 18 -8.95 18.43 -5.01
N ALA A 19 -9.31 17.70 -6.06
CA ALA A 19 -8.98 16.29 -6.19
C ALA A 19 -7.46 16.14 -6.04
N GLU A 20 -7.03 15.83 -4.82
CA GLU A 20 -5.65 15.49 -4.50
C GLU A 20 -5.22 14.46 -5.55
N PRO A 21 -4.09 14.64 -6.24
CA PRO A 21 -3.64 13.66 -7.20
C PRO A 21 -3.51 12.35 -6.45
N SER A 22 -4.45 11.44 -6.72
CA SER A 22 -4.58 10.14 -6.04
C SER A 22 -3.21 9.53 -5.94
N SER A 23 -2.64 9.58 -4.75
CA SER A 23 -1.24 9.27 -4.52
C SER A 23 -0.96 7.85 -4.99
N ALA A 24 0.14 7.70 -5.74
CA ALA A 24 0.80 6.44 -6.03
C ALA A 24 0.08 5.46 -6.98
N VAL A 25 0.68 5.35 -8.17
CA VAL A 25 0.45 4.36 -9.24
C VAL A 25 -0.98 4.30 -9.77
N ASP A 26 -1.16 4.77 -11.01
CA ASP A 26 -2.44 4.71 -11.72
C ASP A 26 -2.97 3.26 -11.80
N ARG A 27 -4.21 3.07 -11.34
CA ARG A 27 -4.99 1.83 -11.45
C ARG A 27 -4.94 1.25 -12.86
N VAL A 28 -5.02 2.10 -13.89
CA VAL A 28 -4.96 1.67 -15.29
C VAL A 28 -3.63 1.00 -15.59
N LEU A 29 -2.51 1.57 -15.11
CA LEU A 29 -1.18 0.98 -15.24
C LEU A 29 -1.06 -0.34 -14.48
N ILE A 30 -1.61 -0.43 -13.26
CA ILE A 30 -1.61 -1.66 -12.46
C ILE A 30 -2.31 -2.80 -13.22
N ILE A 31 -3.53 -2.55 -13.71
CA ILE A 31 -4.33 -3.53 -14.45
C ILE A 31 -3.62 -3.93 -15.75
N ALA A 32 -3.10 -2.96 -16.51
CA ALA A 32 -2.41 -3.21 -17.76
C ALA A 32 -1.14 -4.05 -17.54
N TYR A 33 -0.35 -3.74 -16.52
CA TYR A 33 0.84 -4.51 -16.17
C TYR A 33 0.50 -5.96 -15.80
N ARG A 34 -0.48 -6.17 -14.91
CA ARG A 34 -0.93 -7.52 -14.53
C ARG A 34 -1.38 -8.33 -15.74
N LYS A 35 -2.21 -7.73 -16.60
CA LYS A 35 -2.70 -8.38 -17.83
C LYS A 35 -1.55 -8.71 -18.79
N LYS A 36 -0.58 -7.80 -18.95
CA LYS A 36 0.63 -8.03 -19.76
C LYS A 36 1.45 -9.23 -19.23
N LYS A 37 1.53 -9.39 -17.91
CA LYS A 37 2.17 -10.54 -17.25
C LYS A 37 1.32 -11.82 -17.27
N LYS A 38 0.08 -11.76 -17.77
CA LYS A 38 -0.90 -12.87 -17.80
C LYS A 38 -1.16 -13.47 -16.42
N GLU A 39 -1.22 -12.62 -15.39
CA GLU A 39 -1.45 -13.08 -14.02
C GLU A 39 -2.89 -12.89 -13.58
N SER A 40 -3.38 -13.86 -12.80
CA SER A 40 -4.65 -13.70 -12.09
C SER A 40 -4.54 -12.61 -11.02
N GLN A 41 -5.68 -12.04 -10.62
CA GLN A 41 -5.72 -11.08 -9.50
C GLN A 41 -5.12 -11.70 -8.24
N ARG A 42 -5.47 -12.95 -7.91
CA ARG A 42 -4.89 -13.68 -6.77
C ARG A 42 -3.37 -13.66 -6.80
N ARG A 43 -2.76 -14.06 -7.93
CA ARG A 43 -1.31 -14.16 -8.06
C ARG A 43 -0.64 -12.79 -7.98
N PHE A 44 -1.22 -11.78 -8.63
CA PHE A 44 -0.67 -10.44 -8.62
C PHE A 44 -0.69 -9.80 -7.23
N TRP A 45 -1.87 -9.78 -6.62
CA TRP A 45 -2.13 -9.09 -5.37
C TRP A 45 -1.53 -9.78 -4.14
N ALA A 46 -1.35 -11.12 -4.18
CA ALA A 46 -0.73 -11.85 -3.09
C ALA A 46 0.68 -11.35 -2.74
N ARG A 47 1.45 -10.84 -3.72
CA ARG A 47 2.78 -10.25 -3.49
C ARG A 47 2.78 -9.09 -2.50
N PHE A 48 1.67 -8.38 -2.42
CA PHE A 48 1.49 -7.19 -1.60
C PHE A 48 0.65 -7.49 -0.35
N GLY A 49 0.47 -8.77 0.00
CA GLY A 49 -0.37 -9.20 1.12
C GLY A 49 -1.87 -8.98 0.89
N VAL A 50 -2.29 -8.81 -0.37
CA VAL A 50 -3.69 -8.50 -0.71
C VAL A 50 -4.40 -9.75 -1.23
N THR A 51 -5.57 -10.05 -0.67
CA THR A 51 -6.41 -11.17 -1.12
C THR A 51 -7.02 -10.89 -2.50
N GLN A 52 -7.42 -11.94 -3.23
CA GLN A 52 -8.01 -11.79 -4.56
C GLN A 52 -9.27 -10.89 -4.56
N SER A 53 -10.17 -11.06 -3.57
CA SER A 53 -11.39 -10.26 -3.47
C SER A 53 -11.11 -8.78 -3.19
N ARG A 54 -10.11 -8.46 -2.35
CA ARG A 54 -9.65 -7.08 -2.11
C ARG A 54 -9.00 -6.49 -3.36
N GLY A 55 -8.12 -7.25 -4.01
CA GLY A 55 -7.49 -6.84 -5.28
C GLY A 55 -8.50 -6.54 -6.38
N SER A 56 -9.57 -7.35 -6.48
CA SER A 56 -10.66 -7.09 -7.43
C SER A 56 -11.35 -5.75 -7.17
N ARG A 57 -11.57 -5.38 -5.90
CA ARG A 57 -12.14 -4.09 -5.53
C ARG A 57 -11.23 -2.94 -5.91
N PHE A 58 -9.93 -3.06 -5.68
CA PHE A 58 -8.95 -2.04 -6.10
C PHE A 58 -8.96 -1.87 -7.62
N GLU A 59 -8.96 -2.97 -8.37
CA GLU A 59 -9.09 -2.93 -9.83
C GLU A 59 -10.46 -2.43 -10.32
N SER A 60 -11.45 -2.30 -9.44
CA SER A 60 -12.78 -1.74 -9.74
C SER A 60 -12.95 -0.30 -9.27
N GLY A 61 -11.92 0.30 -8.67
CA GLY A 61 -11.91 1.71 -8.24
C GLY A 61 -12.07 1.94 -6.74
N ALA A 62 -12.03 0.88 -5.91
CA ALA A 62 -11.90 1.08 -4.47
C ALA A 62 -10.53 1.68 -4.11
N GLU A 63 -10.51 2.48 -3.05
CA GLU A 63 -9.28 3.07 -2.52
C GLU A 63 -8.26 2.00 -2.14
N ILE A 64 -7.02 2.19 -2.59
CA ILE A 64 -5.88 1.35 -2.22
C ILE A 64 -5.25 1.94 -0.96
N PRO A 65 -5.15 1.18 0.15
CA PRO A 65 -4.53 1.67 1.37
C PRO A 65 -3.09 2.12 1.13
N ALA A 66 -2.68 3.22 1.78
CA ALA A 66 -1.36 3.83 1.61
C ALA A 66 -0.17 2.83 1.68
N PRO A 67 -0.14 1.84 2.60
CA PRO A 67 0.95 0.86 2.62
C PRO A 67 1.07 0.04 1.31
N VAL A 68 -0.07 -0.34 0.72
CA VAL A 68 -0.10 -1.09 -0.55
C VAL A 68 0.34 -0.19 -1.70
N SER A 69 -0.10 1.07 -1.71
CA SER A 69 0.28 2.04 -2.74
C SER A 69 1.79 2.34 -2.73
N ILE A 70 2.41 2.43 -1.55
CA ILE A 70 3.87 2.58 -1.40
C ILE A 70 4.59 1.36 -1.99
N LEU A 71 4.17 0.14 -1.66
CA LEU A 71 4.79 -1.08 -2.18
C LEU A 71 4.64 -1.20 -3.70
N LEU A 72 3.48 -0.84 -4.25
CA LEU A 72 3.27 -0.78 -5.69
C LEU A 72 4.23 0.24 -6.33
N GLY A 73 4.38 1.42 -5.73
CA GLY A 73 5.33 2.43 -6.17
C GLY A 73 6.76 1.87 -6.26
N LEU A 74 7.26 1.30 -5.17
CA LEU A 74 8.60 0.69 -5.11
C LEU A 74 8.79 -0.45 -6.12
N TYR A 75 7.74 -1.23 -6.36
CA TYR A 75 7.78 -2.33 -7.32
C TYR A 75 7.84 -1.84 -8.77
N PHE A 76 7.05 -0.81 -9.12
CA PHE A 76 7.05 -0.25 -10.47
C PHE A 76 8.30 0.58 -10.77
N THR A 77 8.90 1.23 -9.76
CA THR A 77 10.22 1.90 -9.88
C THR A 77 11.40 0.94 -9.87
N LYS A 78 11.15 -0.38 -9.75
CA LYS A 78 12.18 -1.44 -9.68
C LYS A 78 13.10 -1.35 -8.46
N THR A 79 12.69 -0.61 -7.42
CA THR A 79 13.38 -0.54 -6.14
C THR A 79 13.22 -1.85 -5.35
N VAL A 80 12.07 -2.52 -5.52
CA VAL A 80 11.74 -3.81 -4.90
C VAL A 80 11.34 -4.80 -5.99
N SER A 81 11.81 -6.04 -5.87
CA SER A 81 11.54 -7.16 -6.79
C SER A 81 10.63 -8.23 -6.17
N ASP A 82 10.17 -9.18 -6.98
CA ASP A 82 9.43 -10.35 -6.50
C ASP A 82 10.21 -11.13 -5.42
N ALA A 83 11.54 -11.19 -5.54
CA ALA A 83 12.39 -11.88 -4.57
C ALA A 83 12.44 -11.16 -3.22
N ASP A 84 12.40 -9.82 -3.21
CA ASP A 84 12.39 -9.00 -2.00
C ASP A 84 11.07 -9.15 -1.26
N LEU A 85 9.95 -9.07 -1.99
CA LEU A 85 8.61 -9.30 -1.44
C LEU A 85 8.46 -10.72 -0.89
N GLY A 86 8.98 -11.74 -1.59
CA GLY A 86 8.97 -13.12 -1.12
C GLY A 86 9.85 -13.36 0.12
N ARG A 87 10.95 -12.60 0.31
CA ARG A 87 11.70 -12.62 1.57
C ARG A 87 10.90 -11.99 2.70
N ALA A 88 10.28 -10.84 2.46
CA ALA A 88 9.42 -10.17 3.45
C ALA A 88 8.24 -11.04 3.88
N GLU A 89 7.56 -11.71 2.94
CA GLU A 89 6.47 -12.64 3.23
C GLU A 89 6.93 -13.78 4.17
N ARG A 90 8.11 -14.37 3.92
CA ARG A 90 8.63 -15.44 4.78
C ARG A 90 8.93 -14.97 6.20
N VAL A 91 9.38 -13.73 6.38
CA VAL A 91 9.56 -13.16 7.72
C VAL A 91 8.22 -13.06 8.45
N LEU A 92 7.14 -12.70 7.75
CA LEU A 92 5.81 -12.60 8.35
C LEU A 92 5.19 -13.96 8.70
N HIS A 93 5.46 -15.00 7.91
CA HIS A 93 4.86 -16.33 8.10
C HIS A 93 5.75 -17.32 8.87
N SER A 94 7.04 -17.03 9.04
CA SER A 94 7.89 -17.82 9.92
C SER A 94 7.40 -17.64 11.36
N ARG A 95 7.14 -18.75 12.06
CA ARG A 95 6.81 -18.74 13.50
C ARG A 95 7.91 -18.07 14.35
N ASP A 96 9.09 -17.85 13.77
CA ASP A 96 10.24 -17.17 14.38
C ASP A 96 10.26 -15.64 14.20
N ALA A 97 9.23 -15.03 13.60
CA ALA A 97 9.12 -13.56 13.57
C ALA A 97 9.21 -12.96 14.99
N ALA A 98 8.68 -13.67 15.99
CA ALA A 98 8.79 -13.32 17.40
C ALA A 98 10.24 -13.44 17.95
N ALA A 99 11.06 -14.34 17.41
CA ALA A 99 12.45 -14.54 17.86
C ALA A 99 13.40 -13.44 17.36
N LEU A 100 13.10 -12.79 16.23
CA LEU A 100 13.87 -11.66 15.71
C LEU A 100 13.70 -10.38 16.55
N PHE A 101 12.65 -10.29 17.37
CA PHE A 101 12.38 -9.16 18.28
C PHE A 101 12.86 -9.38 19.72
N ASN A 102 13.45 -10.54 20.05
CA ASN A 102 14.13 -10.77 21.33
C ASN A 102 15.61 -11.12 21.13
N PRO A 103 16.47 -10.12 20.89
CA PRO A 103 17.91 -10.32 20.92
C PRO A 103 18.40 -10.30 22.37
N GLY A 104 18.06 -11.32 23.16
CA GLY A 104 18.57 -11.46 24.52
C GLY A 104 17.66 -12.21 25.49
N GLN A 105 17.73 -13.55 25.45
CA GLN A 105 17.70 -14.41 26.63
C GLN A 105 18.69 -15.55 26.44
#